data_AF-A0A9W9CH91-F1
#
_entry.id   AF-A0A9W9CH91-F1
#
_cell.length_a   1.000
_cell.length_b   1.000
_cell.length_c   1.000
_cell.angle_alpha   90.00
_cell.angle_beta   90.00
_cell.angle_gamma   90.00
#
_symmetry.space_group_name_H-M   'P 1'
#
loop_
_entity.id
_entity.type
_entity.pdbx_description
1 polymer ?
#
loop_
_entity_poly.entity_id
_entity_poly.type
_entity_poly.pdbx_seq_one_letter_code
_entity_poly.pdbx_strand_id
1 'polypeptide(L)'
;MSPIAPGQLPAELVNLLALHSSFLTALSLHYAHNGTSTPADLRDLTASTTLVWRQRKVTFDDVRLLIGVLDHGPSGKDNPYYLSDYGRGKICLEIKENSPMMGGMTHMNEEGLQDMFKDGLDSLWSQWTKSLQLASRPIAMPKRGRGRPKKIDTQQTRLETFLDDSSMSKFLSQLPLADITTCASLTALAPLQEKGRKRLREFKESVQQGRAQKKTRQSVGKENEPAATAQDQQQAQPTVVQQAKITDFAAVQNQPPRPHPRKARSSQSRTRRALTR
;
A
#
# COMPACT_ATOMS: atom_id res chain seq x y z
N MET A 1 -15.22 31.25 16.74
CA MET A 1 -14.40 30.03 16.86
C MET A 1 -13.04 30.50 17.31
N SER A 2 -12.60 30.10 18.50
CA SER A 2 -11.29 30.53 18.99
C SER A 2 -10.23 29.78 18.18
N PRO A 3 -9.28 30.47 17.53
CA PRO A 3 -8.14 29.82 16.90
C PRO A 3 -7.38 29.06 17.99
N ILE A 4 -6.89 27.87 17.65
CA ILE A 4 -6.05 27.07 18.56
C ILE A 4 -4.81 27.91 18.87
N ALA A 5 -4.63 28.29 20.14
CA ALA A 5 -3.51 29.13 20.53
C ALA A 5 -2.18 28.38 20.30
N PRO A 6 -1.17 29.00 19.66
CA PRO A 6 0.13 28.39 19.46
C PRO A 6 0.82 28.26 20.83
N GLY A 7 0.92 27.03 21.33
CA GLY A 7 1.49 26.70 22.65
C GLY A 7 0.69 25.70 23.47
N GLN A 8 -0.50 25.28 23.01
CA GLN A 8 -1.41 24.41 23.77
C GLN A 8 -1.87 23.16 23.00
N LEU A 9 -1.31 22.88 21.82
CA LEU A 9 -1.56 21.60 21.15
C LEU A 9 -0.80 20.49 21.88
N PRO A 10 -1.47 19.37 22.21
CA PRO A 10 -0.81 18.18 22.73
C PRO A 10 0.37 17.75 21.86
N ALA A 11 1.46 17.33 22.50
CA ALA A 11 2.75 17.08 21.86
C ALA A 11 2.63 16.04 20.73
N GLU A 12 1.69 15.11 20.84
CA GLU A 12 1.40 14.09 19.86
C GLU A 12 0.87 14.66 18.55
N LEU A 13 0.01 15.70 18.60
CA LEU A 13 -0.49 16.36 17.40
C LEU A 13 0.60 17.18 16.72
N VAL A 14 1.45 17.83 17.51
CA VAL A 14 2.63 18.53 16.99
C VAL A 14 3.58 17.55 16.29
N ASN A 15 3.80 16.37 16.89
CA ASN A 15 4.60 15.31 16.29
C ASN A 15 3.98 14.80 14.98
N LEU A 16 2.65 14.68 14.91
CA LEU A 16 1.95 14.26 13.70
C LEU A 16 2.05 15.30 12.57
N LEU A 17 1.95 16.59 12.90
CA LEU A 17 2.18 17.68 11.95
C LEU A 17 3.62 17.68 11.42
N ALA A 18 4.60 17.50 12.31
CA ALA A 18 6.01 17.42 11.93
C ALA A 18 6.33 16.18 11.08
N LEU A 19 5.67 15.05 11.37
CA LEU A 19 5.74 13.84 10.57
C LEU A 19 5.20 14.07 9.15
N HIS A 20 4.06 14.75 9.02
CA HIS A 20 3.50 15.11 7.71
C HIS A 20 4.45 15.98 6.89
N SER A 21 5.01 17.05 7.48
CA SER A 21 5.98 17.90 6.78
C SER A 21 7.23 17.12 6.36
N SER A 22 7.75 16.27 7.25
CA SER A 22 8.90 15.41 6.93
C SER A 22 8.60 14.42 5.80
N PHE A 23 7.37 13.91 5.76
CA PHE A 23 6.88 13.04 4.69
C PHE A 23 6.82 13.78 3.35
N LEU A 24 6.27 14.98 3.32
CA LEU A 24 6.22 15.81 2.11
C LEU A 24 7.62 16.15 1.60
N THR A 25 8.55 16.54 2.48
CA THR A 25 9.94 16.77 2.09
C THR A 25 10.57 15.52 1.45
N ALA A 26 10.39 14.34 2.05
CA ALA A 26 10.91 13.08 1.50
C ALA A 26 10.25 12.72 0.15
N LEU A 27 8.95 12.96 0.01
CA LEU A 27 8.19 12.71 -1.21
C LEU A 27 8.61 13.66 -2.35
N SER A 28 8.81 14.94 -2.04
CA SER A 28 9.31 15.95 -2.96
C SER A 28 10.68 15.54 -3.52
N LEU A 29 11.58 15.08 -2.64
CA LEU A 29 12.89 14.56 -3.05
C LEU A 29 12.76 13.33 -3.95
N HIS A 30 11.89 12.37 -3.62
CA HIS A 30 11.63 11.21 -4.45
C HIS A 30 11.19 11.62 -5.87
N TYR A 31 10.26 12.55 -5.99
CA TYR A 31 9.77 13.02 -7.29
C TYR A 31 10.79 13.89 -8.04
N ALA A 32 11.65 14.62 -7.35
CA ALA A 32 12.74 15.35 -7.99
C ALA A 32 13.74 14.42 -8.69
N HIS A 33 13.96 13.20 -8.15
CA HIS A 33 14.88 12.22 -8.72
C HIS A 33 14.22 11.29 -9.75
N ASN A 34 12.99 10.84 -9.50
CA ASN A 34 12.33 9.79 -10.30
C ASN A 34 11.22 10.33 -11.24
N GLY A 35 10.78 11.57 -11.01
CA GLY A 35 9.62 12.15 -11.68
C GLY A 35 8.29 11.74 -11.05
N THR A 36 7.26 12.57 -11.22
CA THR A 36 5.91 12.38 -10.65
C THR A 36 5.10 11.26 -11.29
N SER A 37 5.52 10.76 -12.47
CA SER A 37 4.87 9.63 -13.13
C SER A 37 5.29 8.28 -12.55
N THR A 38 6.27 8.24 -11.65
CA THR A 38 6.72 7.01 -11.02
C THR A 38 6.03 6.81 -9.66
N PRO A 39 5.46 5.63 -9.38
CA PRO A 39 4.84 5.35 -8.10
C PRO A 39 5.92 5.23 -7.00
N ALA A 40 5.69 5.86 -5.84
CA ALA A 40 6.65 5.86 -4.75
C ALA A 40 6.46 4.62 -3.85
N ASP A 41 7.42 3.70 -3.82
CA ASP A 41 7.38 2.52 -2.93
C ASP A 41 7.41 2.97 -1.46
N LEU A 42 6.44 2.50 -0.67
CA LEU A 42 6.33 2.86 0.75
C LEU A 42 7.56 2.46 1.56
N ARG A 43 8.29 1.41 1.17
CA ARG A 43 9.52 1.01 1.89
C ARG A 43 10.60 2.06 1.78
N ASP A 44 10.81 2.57 0.57
CA ASP A 44 11.84 3.58 0.31
C ASP A 44 11.40 4.94 0.88
N LEU A 45 10.11 5.24 0.75
CA LEU A 45 9.53 6.47 1.26
C LEU A 45 9.59 6.51 2.80
N THR A 46 9.15 5.47 3.50
CA THR A 46 9.21 5.41 4.97
C THR A 46 10.65 5.44 5.50
N ALA A 47 11.60 4.81 4.82
CA ALA A 47 13.02 4.92 5.14
C ALA A 47 13.50 6.37 5.03
N SER A 48 13.18 7.04 3.92
CA SER A 48 13.55 8.43 3.68
C SER A 48 12.90 9.40 4.68
N THR A 49 11.59 9.24 4.94
CA THR A 49 10.86 10.04 5.93
C THR A 49 11.43 9.84 7.34
N THR A 50 11.84 8.62 7.70
CA THR A 50 12.49 8.38 9.00
C THR A 50 13.78 9.19 9.16
N LEU A 51 14.59 9.29 8.09
CA LEU A 51 15.85 10.05 8.09
C LEU A 51 15.62 11.57 8.16
N VAL A 52 14.54 12.07 7.55
CA VAL A 52 14.16 13.49 7.60
C VAL A 52 13.56 13.84 8.95
N TRP A 53 12.66 13.00 9.48
CA TRP A 53 11.90 13.27 10.70
C TRP A 53 12.75 13.16 11.98
N ARG A 54 13.69 12.19 12.03
CA ARG A 54 14.66 12.02 13.13
C ARG A 54 14.07 11.83 14.54
N GLN A 55 12.80 11.44 14.66
CA GLN A 55 12.15 11.18 15.95
C GLN A 55 12.03 9.68 16.23
N ARG A 56 11.18 8.99 15.47
CA ARG A 56 11.01 7.53 15.54
C ARG A 56 10.99 6.92 14.14
N LYS A 57 11.10 5.59 14.09
CA LYS A 57 10.92 4.84 12.85
C LYS A 57 9.50 5.03 12.33
N VAL A 58 9.39 5.46 11.07
CA VAL A 58 8.12 5.57 10.35
C VAL A 58 7.70 4.19 9.87
N THR A 59 6.42 3.89 10.06
CA THR A 59 5.78 2.63 9.70
C THR A 59 4.80 2.82 8.56
N PHE A 60 4.25 1.73 8.01
CA PHE A 60 3.25 1.83 6.95
C PHE A 60 1.94 2.43 7.48
N ASP A 61 1.59 2.13 8.73
CA ASP A 61 0.40 2.67 9.38
C ASP A 61 0.52 4.19 9.56
N ASP A 62 1.73 4.71 9.77
CA ASP A 62 1.96 6.16 9.80
C ASP A 62 1.63 6.81 8.46
N VAL A 63 2.09 6.23 7.35
CA VAL A 63 1.78 6.77 6.01
C VAL A 63 0.29 6.65 5.72
N ARG A 64 -0.33 5.51 6.07
CA ARG A 64 -1.78 5.33 5.92
C ARG A 64 -2.57 6.34 6.75
N LEU A 65 -2.12 6.63 7.96
CA LEU A 65 -2.69 7.66 8.81
C LEU A 65 -2.60 9.05 8.16
N LEU A 66 -1.42 9.41 7.65
CA LEU A 66 -1.23 10.70 6.99
C LEU A 66 -2.18 10.89 5.79
N ILE A 67 -2.26 9.87 4.92
CA ILE A 67 -3.16 9.90 3.75
C ILE A 67 -4.62 9.85 4.20
N GLY A 68 -4.95 9.06 5.24
CA GLY A 68 -6.31 8.94 5.74
C GLY A 68 -6.85 10.25 6.32
N VAL A 69 -6.01 11.01 7.02
CA VAL A 69 -6.35 12.36 7.51
C VAL A 69 -6.63 13.31 6.34
N LEU A 70 -5.82 13.26 5.27
CA LEU A 70 -6.07 14.06 4.07
C LEU A 70 -7.42 13.69 3.42
N ASP A 71 -7.74 12.40 3.29
CA ASP A 71 -8.99 11.93 2.68
C ASP A 71 -10.26 12.31 3.46
N HIS A 72 -10.17 12.41 4.79
CA HIS A 72 -11.33 12.68 5.65
C HIS A 72 -11.48 14.16 6.04
N GLY A 73 -10.57 15.01 5.57
CA GLY A 73 -10.69 16.46 5.73
C GLY A 73 -11.82 17.07 4.89
N PRO A 74 -12.18 18.34 5.15
CA PRO A 74 -13.21 19.04 4.37
C PRO A 74 -12.90 19.08 2.87
N SER A 75 -11.61 19.14 2.52
CA SER A 75 -11.10 19.14 1.15
C SER A 75 -10.57 17.78 0.70
N GLY A 76 -10.96 16.67 1.36
CA GLY A 76 -10.38 15.36 1.07
C GLY A 76 -10.64 14.81 -0.33
N LYS A 77 -11.66 15.34 -1.03
CA LYS A 77 -11.87 15.08 -2.47
C LYS A 77 -10.72 15.57 -3.35
N ASP A 78 -10.03 16.61 -2.90
CA ASP A 78 -8.90 17.22 -3.59
C ASP A 78 -7.56 16.59 -3.18
N ASN A 79 -7.55 15.61 -2.26
CA ASN A 79 -6.34 14.87 -1.92
C ASN A 79 -5.79 14.20 -3.19
N PRO A 80 -4.57 14.57 -3.64
CA PRO A 80 -4.03 14.07 -4.89
C PRO A 80 -3.48 12.65 -4.79
N TYR A 81 -3.35 12.09 -3.58
CA TYR A 81 -2.67 10.83 -3.36
C TYR A 81 -3.62 9.68 -3.02
N TYR A 82 -3.20 8.46 -3.35
CA TYR A 82 -3.84 7.23 -2.90
C TYR A 82 -2.81 6.10 -2.81
N LEU A 83 -3.15 5.02 -2.08
CA LEU A 83 -2.28 3.88 -1.89
C LEU A 83 -2.71 2.69 -2.76
N SER A 84 -1.73 2.09 -3.42
CA SER A 84 -1.91 0.97 -4.35
C SER A 84 -1.04 -0.24 -3.96
N ASP A 85 -1.63 -1.44 -3.90
CA ASP A 85 -0.93 -2.71 -3.75
C ASP A 85 -0.52 -3.26 -5.12
N TYR A 86 0.79 -3.40 -5.33
CA TYR A 86 1.44 -3.99 -6.50
C TYR A 86 1.71 -5.49 -6.34
N GLY A 87 1.21 -6.08 -5.26
CA GLY A 87 1.38 -7.47 -4.90
C GLY A 87 2.71 -7.74 -4.20
N ARG A 88 2.82 -8.95 -3.62
CA ARG A 88 4.01 -9.41 -2.87
C ARG A 88 4.43 -8.45 -1.73
N GLY A 89 3.48 -7.72 -1.17
CA GLY A 89 3.72 -6.73 -0.10
C GLY A 89 4.36 -5.44 -0.59
N LYS A 90 4.40 -5.18 -1.90
CA LYS A 90 4.83 -3.89 -2.45
C LYS A 90 3.63 -2.96 -2.50
N ILE A 91 3.59 -1.98 -1.61
CA ILE A 91 2.58 -0.92 -1.61
C ILE A 91 3.27 0.35 -2.10
N CYS A 92 2.62 1.08 -3.00
CA CYS A 92 3.12 2.35 -3.50
C CYS A 92 2.11 3.46 -3.29
N LEU A 93 2.62 4.68 -3.15
CA LEU A 93 1.86 5.92 -3.23
C LEU A 93 1.78 6.35 -4.69
N GLU A 94 0.58 6.72 -5.13
CA GLU A 94 0.31 7.19 -6.48
C GLU A 94 -0.43 8.52 -6.48
N ILE A 95 -0.29 9.26 -7.59
CA ILE A 95 -1.02 10.50 -7.85
C ILE A 95 -2.28 10.16 -8.64
N LYS A 96 -3.45 10.63 -8.20
CA LYS A 96 -4.72 10.47 -8.90
C LYS A 96 -4.66 11.16 -10.26
N GLU A 97 -5.19 10.51 -11.30
CA GLU A 97 -5.12 11.00 -12.68
C GLU A 97 -5.80 12.36 -12.90
N ASN A 98 -6.82 12.67 -12.10
CA ASN A 98 -7.56 13.92 -12.17
C ASN A 98 -7.00 15.01 -11.25
N SER A 99 -5.82 14.79 -10.66
CA SER A 99 -5.24 15.75 -9.74
C SER A 99 -4.73 16.99 -10.48
N PRO A 100 -5.01 18.22 -9.98
CA PRO A 100 -4.42 19.44 -10.50
C PRO A 100 -2.89 19.44 -10.45
N MET A 101 -2.25 18.56 -9.65
CA MET A 101 -0.80 18.36 -9.66
C MET A 101 -0.26 17.80 -10.99
N MET A 102 -1.08 17.17 -11.82
CA MET A 102 -0.61 16.60 -13.09
C MET A 102 -0.65 17.63 -14.26
N GLY A 103 -1.24 18.81 -14.03
CA GLY A 103 -1.56 19.83 -15.02
C GLY A 103 -0.44 20.79 -15.46
N GLY A 104 0.84 20.50 -15.18
CA GLY A 104 1.94 21.18 -15.87
C GLY A 104 2.88 22.06 -15.04
N MET A 105 2.92 21.93 -13.71
CA MET A 105 4.02 22.49 -12.92
C MET A 105 4.55 21.40 -11.99
N THR A 106 5.80 21.01 -12.21
CA THR A 106 6.56 19.96 -11.52
C THR A 106 6.79 20.22 -10.02
N HIS A 107 6.14 21.23 -9.45
CA HIS A 107 6.32 21.64 -8.07
C HIS A 107 5.15 21.14 -7.23
N MET A 108 5.43 20.19 -6.34
CA MET A 108 4.48 19.75 -5.33
C MET A 108 4.06 20.95 -4.47
N ASN A 109 2.76 21.21 -4.36
CA ASN A 109 2.25 22.28 -3.50
C ASN A 109 2.29 21.83 -2.03
N GLU A 110 3.48 21.87 -1.43
CA GLU A 110 3.71 21.45 -0.03
C GLU A 110 2.90 22.29 0.95
N GLU A 111 2.82 23.61 0.75
CA GLU A 111 2.05 24.51 1.60
C GLU A 111 0.55 24.17 1.58
N GLY A 112 -0.04 24.02 0.39
CA GLY A 112 -1.46 23.66 0.26
C GLY A 112 -1.78 22.29 0.85
N LEU A 113 -0.89 21.31 0.71
CA LEU A 113 -1.06 19.99 1.33
C LEU A 113 -0.93 20.06 2.86
N GLN A 114 -0.03 20.90 3.37
CA GLN A 114 0.14 21.10 4.80
C GLN A 114 -1.11 21.75 5.41
N ASP A 115 -1.72 22.71 4.72
CA ASP A 115 -2.94 23.36 5.20
C ASP A 115 -4.15 22.44 5.11
N MET A 116 -4.29 21.68 4.01
CA MET A 116 -5.31 20.62 3.90
C MET A 116 -5.21 19.60 5.05
N PHE A 117 -3.98 19.23 5.43
CA PHE A 117 -3.75 18.31 6.54
C PHE A 117 -4.17 18.89 7.89
N LYS A 118 -3.83 20.16 8.16
CA LYS A 118 -4.24 20.86 9.39
C LYS A 118 -5.76 20.96 9.47
N ASP A 119 -6.42 21.38 8.39
CA ASP A 119 -7.88 21.46 8.31
C ASP A 119 -8.55 20.10 8.53
N GLY A 120 -7.94 19.03 8.00
CA GLY A 120 -8.36 17.65 8.23
C GLY A 120 -8.28 17.26 9.70
N LEU A 121 -7.14 17.51 10.35
CA LEU A 121 -6.97 17.26 11.79
C LEU A 121 -7.95 18.07 12.64
N ASP A 122 -8.13 19.36 12.36
CA ASP A 122 -9.04 20.24 13.10
C ASP A 122 -10.50 19.79 12.97
N SER A 123 -10.90 19.33 11.78
CA SER A 123 -12.22 18.75 11.53
C SER A 123 -12.42 17.46 12.34
N LEU A 124 -11.48 16.52 12.25
CA LEU A 124 -11.54 15.25 12.98
C LEU A 124 -11.55 15.45 14.49
N TRP A 125 -10.70 16.35 15.00
CA TRP A 125 -10.65 16.74 16.40
C TRP A 125 -11.97 17.34 16.88
N SER A 126 -12.56 18.23 16.09
CA SER A 126 -13.85 18.85 16.39
C SER A 126 -14.99 17.82 16.41
N GLN A 127 -14.98 16.86 15.48
CA GLN A 127 -15.96 15.77 15.43
C GLN A 127 -15.85 14.86 16.66
N TRP A 128 -14.62 14.48 17.02
CA TRP A 128 -14.35 13.67 18.20
C TRP A 128 -14.75 14.37 19.50
N THR A 129 -14.44 15.67 19.64
CA THR A 129 -14.85 16.45 20.81
C THR A 129 -16.37 16.54 20.92
N LYS A 130 -17.09 16.70 19.80
CA LYS A 130 -18.56 16.68 19.78
C LYS A 130 -19.13 15.32 20.18
N SER A 131 -18.52 14.21 19.74
CA SER A 131 -18.98 12.87 20.11
C SER A 131 -18.85 12.61 21.61
N LEU A 132 -17.76 13.09 22.23
CA LEU A 132 -17.57 13.06 23.69
C LEU A 132 -18.60 13.90 24.45
N GLN A 133 -18.93 15.09 23.96
CA GLN A 133 -19.95 15.95 24.59
C GLN A 133 -21.37 15.37 24.48
N LEU A 134 -21.68 14.66 23.40
CA LEU A 134 -22.96 13.97 23.23
C LEU A 134 -23.09 12.77 24.18
N ALA A 135 -22.00 12.04 24.43
CA ALA A 135 -21.97 10.92 25.36
C ALA A 135 -22.07 11.34 26.84
N SER A 136 -21.69 12.58 27.19
CA SER A 136 -21.71 13.11 28.57
C SER A 136 -23.00 13.86 28.93
N ARG A 137 -24.02 13.89 28.05
CA ARG A 137 -25.30 14.53 28.37
C ARG A 137 -25.92 13.87 29.60
N PRO A 138 -26.18 14.61 30.69
CA PRO A 138 -26.79 14.03 31.89
C PRO A 138 -28.19 13.53 31.53
N ILE A 139 -28.42 12.24 31.80
CA ILE A 139 -29.76 11.63 31.74
C ILE A 139 -30.67 12.49 32.59
N ALA A 140 -31.73 13.04 31.99
CA ALA A 140 -32.74 13.82 32.70
C ALA A 140 -33.38 12.94 33.78
N MET A 141 -32.87 13.04 35.01
CA MET A 141 -33.50 12.39 36.15
C MET A 141 -34.83 13.13 36.42
N PRO A 142 -35.95 12.41 36.60
CA PRO A 142 -37.22 13.04 36.93
C PRO A 142 -37.06 13.77 38.28
N LYS A 143 -37.40 15.07 38.28
CA LYS A 143 -37.44 15.92 39.48
C LYS A 143 -38.29 15.26 40.57
N ARG A 144 -37.65 14.68 41.58
CA ARG A 144 -38.29 14.37 42.87
C ARG A 144 -37.63 15.19 43.97
N GLY A 145 -38.46 15.98 44.63
CA GLY A 145 -38.28 16.34 46.04
C GLY A 145 -37.47 17.59 46.32
N ARG A 146 -38.14 18.60 46.90
CA ARG A 146 -37.56 19.79 47.53
C ARG A 146 -36.46 19.39 48.52
N GLY A 147 -35.22 19.81 48.24
CA GLY A 147 -34.10 19.73 49.16
C GLY A 147 -33.20 20.95 49.01
N ARG A 148 -32.94 21.62 50.14
CA ARG A 148 -32.17 22.86 50.34
C ARG A 148 -30.85 22.89 49.52
N PRO A 149 -30.58 23.95 48.73
CA PRO A 149 -29.37 24.02 47.92
C PRO A 149 -28.15 24.29 48.80
N LYS A 150 -27.21 23.35 48.83
CA LYS A 150 -25.86 23.53 49.37
C LYS A 150 -25.02 24.18 48.26
N LYS A 151 -24.50 25.39 48.49
CA LYS A 151 -23.53 26.05 47.60
C LYS A 151 -22.27 25.18 47.56
N ILE A 152 -22.08 24.46 46.46
CA ILE A 152 -20.79 23.87 46.10
C ILE A 152 -20.21 24.81 45.04
N ASP A 153 -19.02 25.30 45.34
CA ASP A 153 -18.26 26.20 44.49
C ASP A 153 -17.92 25.48 43.17
N THR A 154 -18.59 25.87 42.08
CA THR A 154 -18.64 25.14 40.80
C THR A 154 -17.92 25.94 39.69
N GLN A 155 -16.89 26.71 40.03
CA GLN A 155 -16.26 27.63 39.08
C GLN A 155 -14.85 27.25 38.61
N GLN A 156 -14.25 26.13 39.05
CA GLN A 156 -12.84 25.86 38.70
C GLN A 156 -12.47 24.46 38.22
N THR A 157 -13.39 23.50 38.16
CA THR A 157 -13.05 22.08 37.85
C THR A 157 -13.58 21.56 36.51
N ARG A 158 -14.11 22.44 35.65
CA ARG A 158 -14.89 22.01 34.46
C ARG A 158 -14.15 22.05 33.13
N LEU A 159 -13.01 22.72 33.02
CA LEU A 159 -12.30 22.88 31.73
C LEU A 159 -10.89 22.27 31.68
N GLU A 160 -10.27 22.00 32.83
CA GLU A 160 -8.90 21.40 32.90
C GLU A 160 -8.90 19.87 32.89
N THR A 161 -10.07 19.21 32.93
CA THR A 161 -10.20 17.75 33.16
C THR A 161 -10.40 16.89 31.92
N PHE A 162 -10.33 17.44 30.69
CA PHE A 162 -10.82 16.69 29.51
C PHE A 162 -9.78 16.25 28.48
N LEU A 163 -8.49 16.58 28.64
CA LEU A 163 -7.43 16.14 27.73
C LEU A 163 -6.29 15.42 28.45
N ASP A 164 -6.62 14.41 29.25
CA ASP A 164 -5.61 13.48 29.76
C ASP A 164 -4.92 12.74 28.60
N ASP A 165 -3.65 12.33 28.77
CA ASP A 165 -2.87 11.57 27.78
C ASP A 165 -3.62 10.33 27.23
N SER A 166 -4.47 9.73 28.06
CA SER A 166 -5.34 8.61 27.66
C SER A 166 -6.40 9.02 26.62
N SER A 167 -6.99 10.20 26.78
CA SER A 167 -7.99 10.75 25.85
C SER A 167 -7.34 11.11 24.52
N MET A 168 -6.13 11.67 24.53
CA MET A 168 -5.33 11.91 23.32
C MET A 168 -5.00 10.60 22.60
N SER A 169 -4.53 9.59 23.32
CA SER A 169 -4.25 8.28 22.75
C SER A 169 -5.47 7.64 22.08
N LYS A 170 -6.67 7.80 22.68
CA LYS A 170 -7.94 7.35 22.09
C LYS A 170 -8.27 8.11 20.80
N PHE A 171 -8.09 9.43 20.79
CA PHE A 171 -8.29 10.23 19.58
C PHE A 171 -7.38 9.75 18.45
N LEU A 172 -6.07 9.62 18.70
CA LEU A 172 -5.09 9.19 17.70
C LEU A 172 -5.42 7.80 17.14
N SER A 173 -5.88 6.87 18.01
CA SER A 173 -6.27 5.53 17.58
C SER A 173 -7.55 5.48 16.72
N GLN A 174 -8.36 6.53 16.77
CA GLN A 174 -9.60 6.66 15.99
C GLN A 174 -9.40 7.43 14.68
N LEU A 175 -8.20 7.97 14.45
CA LEU A 175 -7.90 8.65 13.21
C LEU A 175 -8.01 7.67 12.03
N PRO A 176 -8.55 8.13 10.90
CA PRO A 176 -8.75 7.28 9.74
C PRO A 176 -7.42 6.85 9.14
N LEU A 177 -7.34 5.57 8.76
CA LEU A 177 -6.26 5.03 7.97
C LEU A 177 -6.72 4.92 6.52
N ALA A 178 -5.88 5.33 5.58
CA ALA A 178 -6.17 5.17 4.17
C ALA A 178 -6.27 3.69 3.77
N ASP A 179 -7.19 3.44 2.84
CA ASP A 179 -7.37 2.16 2.20
C ASP A 179 -6.26 1.89 1.18
N ILE A 180 -5.89 0.62 1.03
CA ILE A 180 -4.93 0.18 0.03
C ILE A 180 -5.71 -0.52 -1.08
N THR A 181 -5.72 0.09 -2.26
CA THR A 181 -6.41 -0.43 -3.44
C THR A 181 -5.49 -1.35 -4.24
N THR A 182 -5.99 -2.42 -4.84
CA THR A 182 -5.15 -3.24 -5.74
C THR A 182 -4.90 -2.52 -7.05
N CYS A 183 -3.64 -2.48 -7.52
CA CYS A 183 -3.33 -1.78 -8.76
C CYS A 183 -4.02 -2.45 -9.98
N ALA A 184 -4.44 -1.63 -10.95
CA ALA A 184 -5.23 -2.09 -12.09
C ALA A 184 -4.53 -3.19 -12.92
N SER A 185 -3.20 -3.11 -13.03
CA SER A 185 -2.40 -4.11 -13.75
C SER A 185 -2.38 -5.48 -13.06
N LEU A 186 -2.35 -5.51 -11.73
CA LEU A 186 -2.44 -6.76 -10.97
C LEU A 186 -3.83 -7.39 -11.13
N THR A 187 -4.88 -6.58 -11.04
CA THR A 187 -6.26 -7.02 -11.27
C THR A 187 -6.43 -7.59 -12.68
N ALA A 188 -5.87 -6.95 -13.69
CA ALA A 188 -5.91 -7.41 -15.08
C ALA A 188 -5.17 -8.75 -15.30
N LEU A 189 -4.09 -9.01 -14.56
CA LEU A 189 -3.30 -10.24 -14.67
C LEU A 189 -3.86 -11.40 -13.83
N ALA A 190 -4.77 -11.14 -12.90
CA ALA A 190 -5.33 -12.16 -12.00
C ALA A 190 -5.94 -13.38 -12.72
N PRO A 191 -6.73 -13.23 -13.80
CA PRO A 191 -7.31 -14.38 -14.52
C PRO A 191 -6.24 -15.27 -15.15
N LEU A 192 -5.18 -14.66 -15.70
CA LEU A 192 -4.08 -15.39 -16.33
C LEU A 192 -3.26 -16.15 -15.28
N GLN A 193 -2.99 -15.52 -14.13
CA GLN A 193 -2.31 -16.16 -13.02
C GLN A 193 -3.12 -17.33 -12.46
N GLU A 194 -4.44 -17.17 -12.30
CA GLU A 194 -5.29 -18.25 -11.80
C GLU A 194 -5.33 -19.45 -12.76
N LYS A 195 -5.37 -19.19 -14.07
CA LYS A 195 -5.23 -20.24 -15.09
C LYS A 195 -3.90 -20.99 -14.97
N GLY A 196 -2.81 -20.27 -14.71
CA GLY A 196 -1.49 -20.86 -14.44
C GLY A 196 -1.48 -21.72 -13.17
N ARG A 197 -2.08 -21.23 -12.07
CA ARG A 197 -2.18 -21.95 -10.80
C ARG A 197 -3.03 -23.21 -10.93
N LYS A 198 -4.15 -23.15 -11.64
CA LYS A 198 -5.02 -24.30 -11.91
C LYS A 198 -4.28 -25.40 -12.69
N ARG A 199 -3.62 -25.03 -13.79
CA ARG A 199 -2.81 -25.98 -14.58
C ARG A 199 -1.72 -26.65 -13.74
N LEU A 200 -1.07 -25.89 -12.86
CA LEU A 200 -0.05 -26.45 -11.97
C LEU A 200 -0.66 -27.43 -10.94
N ARG A 201 -1.87 -27.16 -10.45
CA ARG A 201 -2.59 -28.04 -9.53
C ARG A 201 -2.95 -29.36 -10.22
N GLU A 202 -3.55 -29.29 -11.40
CA GLU A 202 -3.89 -30.46 -12.23
C GLU A 202 -2.64 -31.28 -12.58
N PHE A 203 -1.52 -30.62 -12.90
CA PHE A 203 -0.25 -31.30 -13.15
C PHE A 203 0.27 -32.02 -11.90
N LYS A 204 0.23 -31.38 -10.73
CA LYS A 204 0.64 -32.00 -9.46
C LYS A 204 -0.23 -33.22 -9.14
N GLU A 205 -1.54 -33.12 -9.34
CA GLU A 205 -2.49 -34.23 -9.14
C GLU A 205 -2.20 -35.38 -10.10
N SER A 206 -1.97 -35.09 -11.38
CA SER A 206 -1.60 -36.10 -12.40
C SER A 206 -0.29 -36.82 -12.05
N VAL A 207 0.74 -36.08 -11.63
CA VAL A 207 2.02 -36.65 -11.20
C VAL A 207 1.85 -37.54 -9.96
N GLN A 208 1.01 -37.15 -9.00
CA GLN A 208 0.72 -37.95 -7.81
C GLN A 208 -0.04 -39.23 -8.15
N GLN A 209 -1.05 -39.16 -9.02
CA GLN A 209 -1.80 -40.32 -9.49
C GLN A 209 -0.89 -41.32 -10.22
N GLY A 210 0.00 -40.85 -11.10
CA GLY A 210 0.98 -41.72 -11.77
C GLY A 210 1.94 -42.42 -10.79
N ARG A 211 2.37 -41.72 -9.72
CA ARG A 211 3.19 -42.32 -8.66
C ARG A 211 2.42 -43.32 -7.80
N ALA A 212 1.14 -43.06 -7.51
CA ALA A 212 0.28 -43.97 -6.76
C ALA A 212 0.01 -45.27 -7.55
N GLN A 213 -0.30 -45.17 -8.85
CA GLN A 213 -0.51 -46.33 -9.70
C GLN A 213 0.73 -47.23 -9.81
N LYS A 214 1.94 -46.66 -9.84
CA LYS A 214 3.19 -47.44 -9.85
C LYS A 214 3.40 -48.21 -8.55
N LYS A 215 3.00 -47.65 -7.40
CA LYS A 215 3.05 -48.35 -6.10
C LYS A 215 2.01 -49.47 -6.01
N THR A 216 0.78 -49.25 -6.48
CA THR A 216 -0.27 -50.27 -6.50
C THR A 216 0.06 -51.42 -7.45
N ARG A 217 0.80 -51.18 -8.54
CA ARG A 217 1.19 -52.22 -9.50
C ARG A 217 2.42 -53.05 -9.05
N GLN A 218 3.25 -52.53 -8.14
CA GLN A 218 4.40 -53.27 -7.59
C GLN A 218 4.03 -54.20 -6.43
N SER A 219 2.85 -54.08 -5.83
CA SER A 219 2.39 -54.97 -4.74
C SER A 219 1.56 -56.18 -5.20
N VAL A 220 1.31 -56.36 -6.50
CA VAL A 220 0.46 -57.45 -7.06
C VAL A 220 1.31 -58.52 -7.78
N GLY A 221 2.63 -58.55 -7.57
CA GLY A 221 3.58 -59.32 -8.40
C GLY A 221 4.37 -60.44 -7.71
N LYS A 222 3.86 -61.06 -6.65
CA LYS A 222 4.45 -62.29 -6.10
C LYS A 222 3.33 -63.21 -5.61
N GLU A 223 2.95 -64.19 -6.43
CA GLU A 223 2.77 -65.59 -6.00
C GLU A 223 2.48 -66.50 -7.21
N ASN A 224 3.28 -67.57 -7.28
CA ASN A 224 3.06 -68.89 -7.89
C ASN A 224 3.29 -69.16 -9.40
N GLU A 225 4.18 -70.14 -9.60
CA GLU A 225 4.27 -71.16 -10.67
C GLU A 225 4.89 -72.43 -10.03
N PRO A 226 4.80 -73.66 -10.57
CA PRO A 226 4.11 -74.09 -11.80
C PRO A 226 3.25 -75.38 -11.65
N ALA A 227 2.33 -75.62 -12.60
CA ALA A 227 1.93 -76.99 -13.01
C ALA A 227 1.35 -76.98 -14.43
N ALA A 228 1.86 -77.89 -15.26
CA ALA A 228 1.74 -77.97 -16.70
C ALA A 228 0.36 -78.45 -17.22
N THR A 229 0.01 -78.12 -18.47
CA THR A 229 -0.02 -79.05 -19.64
C THR A 229 -0.64 -78.38 -20.90
N ALA A 230 0.05 -78.56 -22.03
CA ALA A 230 -0.31 -78.58 -23.48
C ALA A 230 -1.76 -78.28 -23.92
N GLN A 231 -2.12 -77.77 -25.11
CA GLN A 231 -1.53 -77.44 -26.44
C GLN A 231 -2.61 -76.51 -27.08
N ASP A 232 -2.36 -75.47 -27.88
CA ASP A 232 -2.00 -75.54 -29.30
C ASP A 232 -1.77 -74.11 -29.88
N GLN A 233 -1.13 -74.08 -31.04
CA GLN A 233 -0.59 -73.00 -31.91
C GLN A 233 -1.53 -71.77 -32.15
N GLN A 234 -1.12 -70.52 -32.43
CA GLN A 234 -0.04 -70.00 -33.28
C GLN A 234 0.07 -68.44 -33.15
N GLN A 235 1.25 -67.88 -33.50
CA GLN A 235 1.56 -66.50 -33.96
C GLN A 235 1.95 -65.36 -32.98
N ALA A 236 3.28 -65.11 -32.98
CA ALA A 236 4.01 -63.84 -33.08
C ALA A 236 3.87 -62.72 -32.00
N GLN A 237 4.98 -62.46 -31.31
CA GLN A 237 5.35 -61.24 -30.56
C GLN A 237 6.04 -60.19 -31.48
N PRO A 238 6.42 -58.95 -31.05
CA PRO A 238 6.15 -58.27 -29.77
C PRO A 238 5.65 -56.80 -29.89
N THR A 239 5.06 -56.36 -28.77
CA THR A 239 5.08 -55.04 -28.13
C THR A 239 6.05 -53.98 -28.69
N VAL A 240 5.51 -52.83 -29.13
CA VAL A 240 6.22 -51.54 -29.08
C VAL A 240 5.41 -50.56 -28.24
N VAL A 241 6.00 -50.19 -27.11
CA VAL A 241 5.61 -49.08 -26.24
C VAL A 241 5.75 -47.79 -27.05
N GLN A 242 4.64 -47.18 -27.47
CA GLN A 242 4.69 -45.83 -28.03
C GLN A 242 4.74 -44.82 -26.88
N GLN A 243 5.95 -44.30 -26.66
CA GLN A 243 6.24 -43.15 -25.81
C GLN A 243 5.35 -41.97 -26.18
N ALA A 244 4.78 -41.32 -25.15
CA ALA A 244 4.18 -40.01 -25.26
C ALA A 244 5.24 -39.03 -25.79
N LYS A 245 4.98 -38.49 -26.99
CA LYS A 245 5.77 -37.42 -27.60
C LYS A 245 5.72 -36.19 -26.71
N ILE A 246 6.82 -35.90 -26.04
CA ILE A 246 7.09 -34.62 -25.41
C ILE A 246 7.13 -33.60 -26.56
N THR A 247 6.23 -32.62 -26.54
CA THR A 247 6.29 -31.45 -27.41
C THR A 247 7.61 -30.74 -27.19
N ASP A 248 8.39 -30.73 -28.26
CA ASP A 248 9.69 -30.10 -28.40
C ASP A 248 9.59 -28.59 -28.13
N PHE A 249 10.48 -28.08 -27.27
CA PHE A 249 10.61 -26.66 -26.98
C PHE A 249 11.42 -26.04 -28.10
N ALA A 250 10.76 -25.28 -28.98
CA ALA A 250 11.43 -24.44 -29.97
C ALA A 250 12.36 -23.43 -29.28
N ALA A 251 13.67 -23.68 -29.39
CA ALA A 251 14.72 -22.73 -29.12
C ALA A 251 14.66 -21.61 -30.18
N VAL A 252 14.19 -20.42 -29.79
CA VAL A 252 14.41 -19.21 -30.59
C VAL A 252 15.81 -18.70 -30.28
N GLN A 253 16.63 -18.74 -31.33
CA GLN A 253 18.04 -18.39 -31.33
C GLN A 253 18.30 -16.93 -30.96
N ASN A 254 19.34 -16.78 -30.13
CA ASN A 254 20.08 -15.55 -29.91
C ASN A 254 20.63 -15.01 -31.24
N GLN A 255 20.23 -13.80 -31.64
CA GLN A 255 20.98 -13.01 -32.63
C GLN A 255 22.04 -12.17 -31.93
N PRO A 256 23.30 -12.15 -32.42
CA PRO A 256 24.34 -11.26 -31.93
C PRO A 256 24.17 -9.83 -32.50
N PRO A 257 24.65 -8.79 -31.79
CA PRO A 257 24.50 -7.40 -32.20
C PRO A 257 25.48 -7.03 -33.32
N ARG A 258 25.05 -6.17 -34.25
CA ARG A 258 25.93 -5.50 -35.22
C ARG A 258 25.75 -3.98 -35.18
N PRO A 259 26.79 -3.22 -35.59
CA PRO A 259 27.35 -2.14 -34.79
C PRO A 259 26.87 -0.73 -35.17
N HIS A 260 26.98 0.19 -34.21
CA HIS A 260 26.87 1.63 -34.40
C HIS A 260 27.95 2.19 -35.35
N PRO A 261 27.61 3.19 -36.19
CA PRO A 261 28.58 4.16 -36.66
C PRO A 261 28.69 5.37 -35.72
N ARG A 262 29.95 5.73 -35.41
CA ARG A 262 30.42 6.83 -34.56
C ARG A 262 30.21 8.21 -35.19
N LYS A 263 29.80 9.16 -34.34
CA LYS A 263 30.19 10.58 -34.19
C LYS A 263 30.56 11.40 -35.44
N ALA A 264 29.77 12.45 -35.71
CA ALA A 264 30.25 13.68 -36.32
C ALA A 264 30.26 14.83 -35.28
N ARG A 265 31.46 15.37 -35.07
CA ARG A 265 31.79 16.63 -34.38
C ARG A 265 31.44 17.78 -35.33
N SER A 266 30.71 18.81 -34.87
CA SER A 266 30.86 20.18 -35.38
C SER A 266 30.56 21.14 -34.22
N SER A 267 31.61 21.77 -33.70
CA SER A 267 32.02 23.15 -34.01
C SER A 267 31.36 24.15 -33.07
N GLN A 268 32.11 24.47 -32.01
CA GLN A 268 31.95 25.69 -31.23
C GLN A 268 32.05 26.89 -32.17
N SER A 269 30.96 27.65 -32.28
CA SER A 269 30.96 28.98 -32.88
C SER A 269 30.75 30.01 -31.78
N ARG A 270 31.88 30.59 -31.43
CA ARG A 270 32.09 31.82 -30.69
C ARG A 270 31.24 32.94 -31.30
N THR A 271 30.34 33.56 -30.53
CA THR A 271 29.81 34.88 -30.88
C THR A 271 29.85 35.78 -29.66
N ARG A 272 30.80 36.73 -29.73
CA ARG A 272 30.86 37.92 -28.90
C ARG A 272 29.57 38.72 -29.13
N ARG A 273 28.89 39.13 -28.06
CA ARG A 273 28.11 40.38 -28.08
C ARG A 273 28.63 41.27 -26.96
N ALA A 274 29.34 42.31 -27.40
CA ALA A 274 29.46 43.54 -26.66
C ALA A 274 28.06 44.18 -26.55
N LEU A 275 27.71 44.69 -25.37
CA LEU A 275 26.81 45.82 -25.29
C LEU A 275 27.44 46.86 -24.38
N THR A 276 27.73 47.98 -25.02
CA THR A 276 28.15 49.27 -24.50
C THR A 276 27.00 50.00 -23.81
N ARG A 277 27.41 50.80 -22.81
CA ARG A 277 26.72 51.90 -22.13
C ARG A 277 25.67 51.54 -21.09
#